data_AF-A0A7Y7XXP1-F1
#
_entry.id   AF-A0A7Y7XXP1-F1
#
_cell.length_a   1.000
_cell.length_b   1.000
_cell.length_c   1.000
_cell.angle_alpha   90.00
_cell.angle_beta   90.00
_cell.angle_gamma   90.00
#
_symmetry.space_group_name_H-M   'P 1'
#
loop_
_entity.id
_entity.type
_entity.pdbx_description
1 polymer ?
#
loop_
_entity_poly.entity_id
_entity_poly.type
_entity_poly.pdbx_seq_one_letter_code
_entity_poly.pdbx_strand_id
1 'polypeptide(L)'
;MITKTLQAKPRVELPDKATVGEVLTLRGPIVNAFSGLYQLHFSKGGDDAPNLVSFDIIDWQTISFIVPNKVGEVTVTGYYATVSAVPEEIQLSGRITIVPA
;
A
#
# COMPACT_ATOMS: atom_id res chain seq x y z
N MET A 1 -36.20 -1.54 9.16
CA MET A 1 -34.79 -1.76 9.55
C MET A 1 -34.04 -2.22 8.30
N ILE A 2 -33.21 -1.36 7.72
CA ILE A 2 -32.29 -1.78 6.67
C ILE A 2 -31.04 -2.23 7.41
N THR A 3 -30.87 -3.54 7.56
CA THR A 3 -29.61 -4.13 7.98
C THR A 3 -28.63 -3.89 6.85
N LYS A 4 -27.99 -2.71 6.84
CA LYS A 4 -26.81 -2.47 6.01
C LYS A 4 -25.77 -3.48 6.49
N THR A 5 -25.61 -4.56 5.75
CA THR A 5 -24.40 -5.36 5.74
C THR A 5 -23.26 -4.36 5.57
N LEU A 6 -22.52 -4.10 6.65
CA LEU A 6 -21.28 -3.35 6.63
C LEU A 6 -20.43 -3.96 5.52
N GLN A 7 -20.33 -3.26 4.39
CA GLN A 7 -19.49 -3.68 3.28
C GLN A 7 -18.10 -3.95 3.85
N ALA A 8 -17.61 -5.15 3.57
CA ALA A 8 -16.34 -5.65 4.04
C ALA A 8 -15.25 -4.59 3.81
N LYS A 9 -14.61 -4.22 4.93
CA LYS A 9 -13.33 -3.52 5.11
C LYS A 9 -12.72 -2.92 3.83
N PRO A 10 -12.46 -1.60 3.77
CA PRO A 10 -11.74 -1.01 2.65
C PRO A 10 -10.26 -1.39 2.74
N ARG A 11 -9.93 -2.66 2.44
CA ARG A 11 -8.56 -3.08 2.16
C ARG A 11 -8.19 -2.46 0.83
N VAL A 12 -7.03 -1.82 0.78
CA VAL A 12 -6.44 -1.39 -0.49
C VAL A 12 -6.15 -2.64 -1.31
N GLU A 13 -6.78 -2.73 -2.48
CA GLU A 13 -6.53 -3.83 -3.41
C GLU A 13 -5.18 -3.58 -4.09
N LEU A 14 -4.20 -4.41 -3.75
CA LEU A 14 -2.94 -4.51 -4.47
C LEU A 14 -3.13 -5.53 -5.60
N PRO A 15 -2.53 -5.31 -6.78
CA PRO A 15 -2.51 -6.35 -7.80
C PRO A 15 -1.67 -7.55 -7.30
N ASP A 16 -2.04 -8.76 -7.71
CA ASP A 16 -1.32 -9.98 -7.33
C ASP A 16 0.12 -9.99 -7.88
N LYS A 17 0.35 -9.26 -8.98
CA LYS A 17 1.61 -9.23 -9.72
C LYS A 17 1.90 -7.83 -10.26
N ALA A 18 3.17 -7.43 -10.22
CA ALA A 18 3.64 -6.22 -10.91
C ALA A 18 5.08 -6.37 -11.40
N THR A 19 5.48 -5.47 -12.28
CA THR A 19 6.76 -5.52 -12.99
C THR A 19 7.74 -4.49 -12.42
N VAL A 20 9.03 -4.81 -12.30
CA VAL A 20 10.04 -3.83 -11.85
C VAL A 20 10.00 -2.57 -12.75
N GLY A 21 9.92 -1.38 -12.13
CA GLY A 21 9.87 -0.12 -12.87
C GLY A 21 8.48 0.28 -13.37
N GLU A 22 7.47 -0.58 -13.22
CA GLU A 22 6.08 -0.24 -13.50
C GLU A 22 5.58 0.83 -12.52
N VAL A 23 4.75 1.76 -13.01
CA VAL A 23 4.04 2.72 -12.15
C VAL A 23 2.72 2.10 -11.72
N LEU A 24 2.59 1.79 -10.43
CA LEU A 24 1.33 1.33 -9.86
C LEU A 24 0.58 2.50 -9.24
N THR A 25 -0.75 2.44 -9.37
CA THR A 25 -1.67 3.38 -8.73
C THR A 25 -2.50 2.63 -7.71
N LEU A 26 -2.54 3.11 -6.46
CA LEU A 26 -3.39 2.55 -5.41
C LEU A 26 -4.44 3.56 -4.99
N ARG A 27 -5.67 3.09 -4.89
CA ARG A 27 -6.81 3.87 -4.43
C ARG A 27 -7.34 3.33 -3.11
N GLY A 28 -7.56 4.20 -2.13
CA GLY A 28 -8.17 3.82 -0.87
C GLY A 28 -8.19 4.92 0.19
N PRO A 29 -8.72 4.63 1.39
CA PRO A 29 -8.77 5.57 2.51
C PRO A 29 -7.38 5.88 3.13
N ILE A 30 -6.32 5.33 2.54
CA ILE A 30 -4.93 5.42 3.00
C ILE A 30 -4.27 6.79 2.77
N VAL A 31 -4.93 7.70 2.02
CA VAL A 31 -4.40 9.03 1.61
C VAL A 31 -5.45 10.15 1.82
N ASN A 32 -6.35 10.02 2.80
CA ASN A 32 -7.31 11.07 3.13
C ASN A 32 -6.74 12.11 4.11
N ALA A 33 -7.54 13.13 4.48
CA ALA A 33 -7.15 14.19 5.41
C ALA A 33 -6.67 13.71 6.80
N PHE A 34 -6.90 12.44 7.15
CA PHE A 34 -6.50 11.81 8.40
C PHE A 34 -5.31 10.83 8.26
N SER A 35 -4.84 10.56 7.04
CA SER A 35 -3.73 9.62 6.83
C SER A 35 -2.44 10.35 6.52
N GLY A 36 -1.52 10.37 7.49
CA GLY A 36 -0.13 10.78 7.29
C GLY A 36 0.72 9.65 6.75
N LEU A 37 0.23 8.87 5.77
CA LEU A 37 1.07 7.92 5.04
C LEU A 37 2.29 8.71 4.52
N TYR A 38 3.49 8.23 4.78
CA TYR A 38 4.73 8.93 4.39
C TYR A 38 5.71 8.03 3.66
N GLN A 39 5.57 6.70 3.77
CA GLN A 39 6.47 5.76 3.11
C GLN A 39 5.81 4.42 2.83
N LEU A 40 6.28 3.76 1.76
CA LEU A 40 5.96 2.37 1.44
C LEU A 40 7.18 1.50 1.69
N HIS A 41 6.99 0.37 2.36
CA HIS A 41 8.03 -0.61 2.62
C HIS A 41 7.72 -1.90 1.86
N PHE A 42 8.70 -2.39 1.10
CA PHE A 42 8.63 -3.65 0.38
C PHE A 42 9.60 -4.63 1.02
N SER A 43 9.09 -5.67 1.69
CA SER A 43 9.92 -6.70 2.34
C SER A 43 9.52 -8.11 1.91
N LYS A 44 10.50 -9.01 1.83
CA LYS A 44 10.27 -10.46 1.60
C LYS A 44 9.98 -11.22 2.90
N GLY A 45 10.06 -10.55 4.04
CA GLY A 45 10.00 -11.16 5.37
C GLY A 45 11.37 -11.67 5.85
N GLY A 46 11.43 -12.10 7.12
CA GLY A 46 12.69 -12.50 7.76
C GLY A 46 13.65 -11.32 7.96
N ASP A 47 14.95 -11.57 7.78
CA ASP A 47 16.03 -10.56 7.91
C ASP A 47 16.22 -9.71 6.64
N ASP A 48 15.30 -9.81 5.67
CA ASP A 48 15.37 -9.04 4.43
C ASP A 48 15.12 -7.55 4.67
N ALA A 49 16.11 -6.72 4.34
CA ALA A 49 16.00 -5.27 4.48
C ALA A 49 14.86 -4.72 3.58
N PRO A 50 13.97 -3.87 4.12
CA PRO A 50 12.88 -3.32 3.33
C PRO A 50 13.42 -2.39 2.24
N ASN A 51 12.86 -2.48 1.03
CA ASN A 51 13.02 -1.42 0.05
C ASN A 51 12.02 -0.30 0.34
N LEU A 52 12.58 0.89 0.58
CA LEU A 52 11.82 2.09 0.89
C LEU A 52 11.45 2.79 -0.42
N VAL A 53 10.15 2.99 -0.63
CA VAL A 53 9.61 3.60 -1.84
C VAL A 53 8.80 4.83 -1.48
N SER A 54 9.16 5.95 -2.10
CA SER A 54 8.37 7.17 -2.11
C SER A 54 7.20 7.03 -3.07
N PHE A 55 6.14 7.78 -2.83
CA PHE A 55 4.95 7.81 -3.68
C PHE A 55 4.53 9.25 -3.94
N ASP A 56 3.81 9.44 -5.03
CA ASP A 56 3.16 10.71 -5.37
C ASP A 56 1.69 10.64 -5.00
N ILE A 57 1.17 11.73 -4.44
CA ILE A 57 -0.26 11.88 -4.17
C ILE A 57 -0.92 12.44 -5.42
N ILE A 58 -1.75 11.63 -6.08
CA ILE A 58 -2.53 12.07 -7.24
C ILE A 58 -3.78 12.82 -6.77
N ASP A 59 -4.47 12.27 -5.76
CA ASP A 59 -5.60 12.91 -5.09
C ASP A 59 -5.76 12.39 -3.65
N TRP A 60 -6.77 12.89 -2.93
CA TRP A 60 -7.09 12.54 -1.53
C TRP A 60 -7.45 11.06 -1.27
N GLN A 61 -7.45 10.21 -2.28
CA GLN A 61 -7.65 8.77 -2.13
C GLN A 61 -6.66 7.96 -2.96
N THR A 62 -5.76 8.59 -3.71
CA THR A 62 -5.00 7.93 -4.76
C THR A 62 -3.53 8.31 -4.69
N ILE A 63 -2.67 7.29 -4.63
CA ILE A 63 -1.22 7.45 -4.76
C ILE A 63 -0.69 6.66 -5.94
N SER A 64 0.44 7.09 -6.47
CA SER A 64 1.24 6.33 -7.42
C SER A 64 2.65 6.13 -6.93
N PHE A 65 3.26 5.00 -7.27
CA PHE A 65 4.67 4.73 -6.99
C PHE A 65 5.26 3.81 -8.06
N ILE A 66 6.58 3.83 -8.15
CA ILE A 66 7.35 2.96 -9.03
C ILE A 66 7.66 1.66 -8.28
N VAL A 67 7.35 0.51 -8.88
CA VAL A 67 7.64 -0.80 -8.33
C VAL A 67 9.16 -0.98 -8.20
N PRO A 68 9.68 -1.25 -6.99
CA PRO A 68 11.12 -1.33 -6.76
C PRO A 68 11.71 -2.59 -7.39
N ASN A 69 13.02 -2.58 -7.61
CA ASN A 69 13.76 -3.78 -8.02
C ASN A 69 13.92 -4.76 -6.85
N LYS A 70 12.82 -5.46 -6.50
CA LYS A 70 12.77 -6.47 -5.43
C LYS A 70 11.96 -7.69 -5.88
N VAL A 71 12.44 -8.32 -6.96
CA VAL A 71 11.80 -9.49 -7.60
C VAL A 71 11.49 -10.61 -6.59
N GLY A 72 10.30 -11.18 -6.68
CA GLY A 72 9.77 -12.24 -5.81
C GLY A 72 8.48 -11.83 -5.11
N GLU A 73 7.99 -12.70 -4.21
CA GLU A 73 6.87 -12.36 -3.32
C GLU A 73 7.32 -11.34 -2.28
N VAL A 74 6.65 -10.19 -2.23
CA VAL A 74 6.92 -9.13 -1.27
C VAL A 74 5.63 -8.70 -0.59
N THR A 75 5.76 -8.30 0.67
CA THR A 75 4.71 -7.61 1.41
C THR A 75 4.95 -6.12 1.29
N VAL A 76 3.93 -5.40 0.84
CA VAL A 76 3.89 -3.94 0.83
C VAL A 76 3.21 -3.49 2.11
N THR A 77 3.87 -2.63 2.86
CA THR A 77 3.33 -2.03 4.09
C THR A 77 3.43 -0.52 4.00
N GLY A 78 2.30 0.17 4.23
CA GLY A 78 2.28 1.61 4.38
C GLY A 78 2.68 2.02 5.79
N TYR A 79 3.61 2.97 5.89
CA TYR A 79 4.03 3.57 7.14
C TYR A 79 3.39 4.95 7.30
N TYR A 80 2.67 5.11 8.41
CA TYR A 80 1.92 6.31 8.74
C TYR A 80 2.64 7.10 9.83
N ALA A 81 2.61 8.43 9.74
CA ALA A 81 3.18 9.30 10.76
C ALA A 81 2.49 9.04 12.10
N THR A 82 3.23 9.13 13.20
CA THR A 82 2.82 8.74 14.56
C THR A 82 1.55 9.42 15.07
N VAL A 83 1.19 10.57 14.48
CA VAL A 83 -0.02 11.34 14.81
C VAL A 83 -1.21 11.05 13.91
N SER A 84 -1.07 10.12 12.96
CA SER A 84 -2.15 9.73 12.03
C SER A 84 -3.11 8.80 12.74
N ALA A 85 -4.36 9.20 12.90
CA ALA A 85 -5.42 8.38 13.51
C ALA A 85 -6.00 7.39 12.47
N VAL A 86 -5.16 6.53 11.89
CA VAL A 86 -5.56 5.53 10.89
C VAL A 86 -5.72 4.16 11.56
N PRO A 87 -6.96 3.64 11.68
CA PRO A 87 -7.19 2.29 12.21
C PRO A 87 -6.40 1.23 11.45
N GLU A 88 -5.86 0.23 12.15
CA GLU A 88 -5.04 -0.85 11.55
C GLU A 88 -5.76 -1.56 10.40
N GLU A 89 -7.09 -1.71 10.50
CA GLU A 89 -7.93 -2.36 9.49
C GLU A 89 -8.00 -1.64 8.14
N ILE A 90 -7.63 -0.36 8.10
CA ILE A 90 -7.57 0.43 6.87
C ILE A 90 -6.13 0.77 6.46
N GLN A 91 -5.13 0.35 7.24
CA GLN A 91 -3.73 0.56 6.87
C GLN A 91 -3.38 -0.31 5.65
N LEU A 92 -2.69 0.29 4.70
CA LEU A 92 -2.10 -0.40 3.56
C LEU A 92 -1.20 -1.55 4.02
N SER A 93 -1.65 -2.78 3.81
CA SER A 93 -0.80 -3.97 3.88
C SER A 93 -1.32 -5.03 2.93
N GLY A 94 -0.43 -5.59 2.13
CA GLY A 94 -0.78 -6.75 1.30
C GLY A 94 0.41 -7.32 0.55
N ARG A 95 0.20 -8.48 -0.06
CA ARG A 95 1.24 -9.21 -0.79
C ARG A 95 1.12 -8.92 -2.28
N ILE A 96 2.27 -8.86 -2.94
CA ILE A 96 2.40 -8.72 -4.39
C ILE A 96 3.61 -9.53 -4.85
N THR A 97 3.52 -10.09 -6.05
CA THR A 97 4.65 -10.75 -6.71
C THR A 97 5.30 -9.79 -7.69
N ILE A 98 6.54 -9.38 -7.43
CA ILE A 98 7.31 -8.54 -8.35
C ILE A 98 8.06 -9.42 -9.34
N VAL A 99 7.91 -9.16 -10.64
CA VAL A 99 8.65 -9.84 -11.70
C VAL A 99 9.61 -8.90 -12.45
N PRO A 100 10.66 -9.43 -13.09
CA PRO A 100 11.54 -8.63 -13.94
C PRO A 100 10.77 -7.93 -15.08
N ALA A 101 11.28 -6.78 -15.51
CA ALA A 101 10.79 -6.03 -16.69
C ALA A 101 11.00 -6.75 -18.02
#